data_AF-A0A2V7I990-F1
#
_entry.id   AF-A0A2V7I990-F1
#
_cell.length_a   1.000
_cell.length_b   1.000
_cell.length_c   1.000
_cell.angle_alpha   90.00
_cell.angle_beta   90.00
_cell.angle_gamma   90.00
#
_symmetry.space_group_name_H-M   'P 1'
#
loop_
_entity.id
_entity.type
_entity.pdbx_description
1 polymer ?
#
loop_
_entity_poly.entity_id
_entity_poly.type
_entity_poly.pdbx_seq_one_letter_code
_entity_poly.pdbx_strand_id
1 'polypeptide(L)'
;MTPSRSVDLSDLPAVDGHCHPLLSDPWALEPEGFLSLFTEGRAEEMPRHVPHTGYFRRAIRDLARRLDTDATVEAVLQRRRQLGAEAACRTLTESRVAALLVDTGHPPEAMLLAVMRLALPCVIHEVFRIETCAQSLLPKGLAYEEFLPIFREELRAGARRSVAFKSVIAYRSGLAIRAWTPDEAARAYQGALARVQAGGSARLTEKPLLDTLVEVALDVCRETGRPLQIHTGFGDPDIDLLQANPLLLRPVLEDPRWAHVRIVALHMAYPYFREAAFMAAAWPQFYVDLSLALPFLGPGAVPPLVEMLWLAPSSKLLYGSDLGGLPELFALSADWGRAILGEALGSLVERGEITADEGRQIGCQILVENATALYGLSG
;
A
#
# COMPACT_ATOMS: atom_id res chain seq x y z
N MET A 1 -33.84 -13.04 -10.35
CA MET A 1 -32.64 -12.20 -10.35
C MET A 1 -31.91 -12.50 -11.63
N THR A 2 -31.87 -11.55 -12.57
CA THR A 2 -30.95 -11.60 -13.70
C THR A 2 -29.54 -11.72 -13.13
N PRO A 3 -28.72 -12.70 -13.54
CA PRO A 3 -27.35 -12.78 -13.04
C PRO A 3 -26.67 -11.45 -13.35
N SER A 4 -26.08 -10.84 -12.32
CA SER A 4 -25.36 -9.58 -12.49
C SER A 4 -24.32 -9.79 -13.59
N ARG A 5 -24.35 -8.97 -14.63
CA ARG A 5 -23.37 -8.98 -15.71
C ARG A 5 -22.15 -8.23 -15.18
N SER A 6 -21.36 -8.91 -14.36
CA SER A 6 -20.00 -8.48 -14.03
C SER A 6 -19.23 -8.24 -15.34
N VAL A 7 -18.45 -7.17 -15.38
CA VAL A 7 -17.49 -6.94 -16.47
C VAL A 7 -16.33 -7.91 -16.28
N ASP A 8 -16.07 -8.76 -17.28
CA ASP A 8 -14.96 -9.70 -17.23
C ASP A 8 -13.62 -8.97 -17.42
N LEU A 9 -12.83 -8.97 -16.35
CA LEU A 9 -11.48 -8.38 -16.31
C LEU A 9 -10.41 -9.46 -16.14
N SER A 10 -10.77 -10.74 -16.16
CA SER A 10 -9.88 -11.86 -15.78
C SER A 10 -8.64 -12.02 -16.67
N ASP A 11 -8.68 -11.50 -17.89
CA ASP A 11 -7.57 -11.51 -18.84
C ASP A 11 -6.59 -10.36 -18.66
N LEU A 12 -6.96 -9.31 -17.91
CA LEU A 12 -6.12 -8.14 -17.69
C LEU A 12 -4.99 -8.43 -16.69
N PRO A 13 -3.78 -7.92 -16.96
CA PRO A 13 -2.71 -7.92 -15.97
C PRO A 13 -3.07 -7.03 -14.77
N ALA A 14 -2.42 -7.27 -13.64
CA ALA A 14 -2.53 -6.41 -12.45
C ALA A 14 -1.15 -5.85 -12.08
N VAL A 15 -1.05 -4.52 -12.02
CA VAL A 15 0.07 -3.78 -11.44
C VAL A 15 -0.30 -3.43 -10.01
N ASP A 16 0.31 -4.12 -9.05
CA ASP A 16 0.10 -3.85 -7.64
C ASP A 16 0.87 -2.59 -7.24
N GLY A 17 0.14 -1.46 -7.13
CA GLY A 17 0.71 -0.14 -6.89
C GLY A 17 1.28 0.07 -5.48
N HIS A 18 0.98 -0.82 -4.54
CA HIS A 18 1.53 -0.77 -3.18
C HIS A 18 1.40 -2.13 -2.48
N CYS A 19 2.54 -2.70 -2.10
CA CYS A 19 2.60 -3.93 -1.31
C CYS A 19 3.89 -4.02 -0.48
N HIS A 20 4.05 -5.12 0.25
CA HIS A 20 5.15 -5.38 1.17
C HIS A 20 6.00 -6.59 0.77
N PRO A 21 7.25 -6.70 1.24
CA PRO A 21 8.12 -7.81 0.87
C PRO A 21 7.60 -9.14 1.42
N LEU A 22 8.13 -10.24 0.87
CA LEU A 22 7.91 -11.59 1.40
C LEU A 22 8.56 -11.75 2.79
N LEU A 23 8.10 -12.74 3.55
CA LEU A 23 8.82 -13.20 4.74
C LEU A 23 10.23 -13.66 4.32
N SER A 24 11.20 -13.56 5.25
CA SER A 24 12.57 -14.06 5.01
C SER A 24 12.60 -15.52 4.58
N ASP A 25 11.75 -16.35 5.18
CA ASP A 25 11.41 -17.70 4.71
C ASP A 25 9.87 -17.87 4.62
N PRO A 26 9.26 -17.72 3.43
CA PRO A 26 7.82 -17.86 3.25
C PRO A 26 7.33 -19.32 3.30
N TRP A 27 8.24 -20.30 3.39
CA TRP A 27 7.94 -21.74 3.37
C TRP A 27 7.92 -22.36 4.77
N ALA A 28 8.76 -21.86 5.68
CA ALA A 28 8.82 -22.29 7.07
C ALA A 28 7.78 -21.60 7.99
N LEU A 29 6.68 -21.09 7.42
CA LEU A 29 5.65 -20.38 8.18
C LEU A 29 4.81 -21.35 9.02
N GLU A 30 4.67 -21.04 10.31
CA GLU A 30 3.83 -21.76 11.26
C GLU A 30 2.38 -21.23 11.28
N PRO A 31 1.39 -22.01 11.78
CA PRO A 31 -0.02 -21.64 11.73
C PRO A 31 -0.36 -20.25 12.31
N GLU A 32 0.23 -19.89 13.44
CA GLU A 32 -0.01 -18.58 14.09
C GLU A 32 0.51 -17.42 13.24
N GLY A 33 1.69 -17.59 12.64
CA GLY A 33 2.26 -16.64 11.71
C GLY A 33 1.42 -16.51 10.44
N PHE A 34 0.87 -17.63 9.94
CA PHE A 34 -0.05 -17.63 8.80
C PHE A 34 -1.34 -16.85 9.11
N LEU A 35 -1.96 -17.09 10.27
CA LEU A 35 -3.17 -16.35 10.68
C LEU A 35 -2.91 -14.84 10.81
N SER A 36 -1.70 -14.47 11.25
CA SER A 36 -1.32 -13.06 11.43
C SER A 36 -1.27 -12.28 10.11
N LEU A 37 -1.12 -12.95 8.96
CA LEU A 37 -1.15 -12.29 7.63
C LEU A 37 -2.56 -11.87 7.18
N PHE A 38 -3.60 -12.20 7.94
CA PHE A 38 -5.00 -11.92 7.61
C PHE A 38 -5.65 -10.90 8.55
N THR A 39 -4.85 -10.15 9.32
CA THR A 39 -5.36 -9.13 10.24
C THR A 39 -4.35 -8.03 10.51
N GLU A 40 -4.82 -6.79 10.54
CA GLU A 40 -4.10 -5.64 11.12
C GLU A 40 -4.30 -5.55 12.65
N GLY A 41 -4.93 -6.56 13.25
CA GLY A 41 -5.25 -6.56 14.67
C GLY A 41 -4.06 -6.92 15.56
N ARG A 42 -4.21 -6.75 16.89
CA ARG A 42 -3.15 -7.07 17.87
C ARG A 42 -2.67 -8.52 17.72
N ALA A 43 -1.38 -8.70 17.45
CA ALA A 43 -0.78 -9.99 17.09
C ALA A 43 -1.02 -11.11 18.10
N GLU A 44 -1.10 -10.81 19.40
CA GLU A 44 -1.30 -11.85 20.44
C GLU A 44 -2.76 -12.27 20.63
N GLU A 45 -3.71 -11.39 20.29
CA GLU A 45 -5.13 -11.60 20.60
C GLU A 45 -5.97 -11.95 19.38
N MET A 46 -5.64 -11.39 18.22
CA MET A 46 -6.47 -11.45 17.03
C MET A 46 -6.38 -12.76 16.23
N PRO A 47 -5.28 -13.53 16.23
CA PRO A 47 -5.22 -14.80 15.50
C PRO A 47 -6.36 -15.78 15.83
N ARG A 48 -6.86 -15.81 17.08
CA ARG A 48 -8.01 -16.65 17.46
C ARG A 48 -9.34 -16.21 16.82
N HIS A 49 -9.44 -14.94 16.41
CA HIS A 49 -10.62 -14.37 15.78
C HIS A 49 -10.54 -14.40 14.25
N VAL A 50 -9.33 -14.44 13.68
CA VAL A 50 -9.07 -14.46 12.23
C VAL A 50 -9.89 -15.53 11.49
N PRO A 51 -10.01 -16.80 11.95
CA PRO A 51 -10.81 -17.82 11.28
C PRO A 51 -12.31 -17.50 11.11
N HIS A 52 -12.80 -16.53 11.86
CA HIS A 52 -14.20 -16.09 11.83
C HIS A 52 -14.43 -14.91 10.86
N THR A 53 -13.38 -14.36 10.26
CA THR A 53 -13.48 -13.26 9.29
C THR A 53 -13.83 -13.77 7.88
N GLY A 54 -14.50 -12.91 7.08
CA GLY A 54 -14.77 -13.20 5.68
C GLY A 54 -13.50 -13.31 4.83
N TYR A 55 -12.51 -12.45 5.11
CA TYR A 55 -11.22 -12.43 4.43
C TYR A 55 -10.50 -13.78 4.56
N PHE A 56 -10.26 -14.25 5.79
CA PHE A 56 -9.58 -15.54 6.01
C PHE A 56 -10.36 -16.72 5.42
N ARG A 57 -11.68 -16.79 5.63
CA ARG A 57 -12.52 -17.89 5.10
C ARG A 57 -12.48 -17.97 3.58
N ARG A 58 -12.36 -16.83 2.89
CA ARG A 58 -12.17 -16.79 1.45
C ARG A 58 -10.75 -17.23 1.08
N ALA A 59 -9.74 -16.66 1.72
CA ALA A 59 -8.33 -16.97 1.46
C ALA A 59 -8.03 -18.46 1.59
N ILE A 60 -8.42 -19.09 2.72
CA ILE A 60 -8.10 -20.50 2.97
C ILE A 60 -8.76 -21.43 1.93
N ARG A 61 -10.01 -21.15 1.52
CA ARG A 61 -10.71 -21.93 0.48
C ARG A 61 -10.08 -21.75 -0.89
N ASP A 62 -9.66 -20.54 -1.23
CA ASP A 62 -9.05 -20.26 -2.54
C ASP A 62 -7.62 -20.81 -2.62
N LEU A 63 -6.82 -20.70 -1.55
CA LEU A 63 -5.51 -21.37 -1.45
C LEU A 63 -5.65 -22.89 -1.57
N ALA A 64 -6.56 -23.48 -0.81
CA ALA A 64 -6.81 -24.91 -0.84
C ALA A 64 -7.20 -25.41 -2.23
N ARG A 65 -8.09 -24.67 -2.92
CA ARG A 65 -8.47 -24.97 -4.31
C ARG A 65 -7.27 -24.90 -5.27
N ARG A 66 -6.42 -23.87 -5.15
CA ARG A 66 -5.23 -23.69 -5.99
C ARG A 66 -4.17 -24.77 -5.76
N LEU A 67 -4.05 -25.24 -4.53
CA LEU A 67 -3.04 -26.21 -4.11
C LEU A 67 -3.54 -27.67 -4.18
N ASP A 68 -4.81 -27.87 -4.52
CA ASP A 68 -5.52 -29.16 -4.53
C ASP A 68 -5.39 -29.90 -3.19
N THR A 69 -5.87 -29.25 -2.13
CA THR A 69 -5.79 -29.74 -0.75
C THR A 69 -7.03 -29.32 0.06
N ASP A 70 -7.13 -29.78 1.31
CA ASP A 70 -8.21 -29.41 2.21
C ASP A 70 -8.12 -27.94 2.65
N ALA A 71 -9.28 -27.31 2.90
CA ALA A 71 -9.38 -25.91 3.33
C ALA A 71 -9.08 -25.72 4.83
N THR A 72 -7.94 -26.22 5.29
CA THR A 72 -7.39 -26.04 6.63
C THR A 72 -6.01 -25.41 6.58
N VAL A 73 -5.60 -24.71 7.65
CA VAL A 73 -4.29 -24.04 7.72
C VAL A 73 -3.16 -25.04 7.55
N GLU A 74 -3.25 -26.17 8.25
CA GLU A 74 -2.24 -27.22 8.27
C GLU A 74 -2.07 -27.85 6.88
N ALA A 75 -3.18 -28.18 6.20
CA ALA A 75 -3.15 -28.79 4.89
C ALA A 75 -2.60 -27.83 3.83
N VAL A 76 -2.97 -26.55 3.90
CA VAL A 76 -2.43 -25.49 3.03
C VAL A 76 -0.93 -25.30 3.26
N LEU A 77 -0.49 -25.14 4.51
CA LEU A 77 0.94 -24.94 4.82
C LEU A 77 1.79 -26.16 4.43
N GLN A 78 1.31 -27.37 4.72
CA GLN A 78 2.00 -28.60 4.32
C GLN A 78 2.12 -28.69 2.80
N ARG A 79 1.04 -28.40 2.07
CA ARG A 79 1.04 -28.48 0.60
C ARG A 79 1.94 -27.41 -0.03
N ARG A 80 1.96 -26.19 0.52
CA ARG A 80 2.90 -25.13 0.11
C ARG A 80 4.36 -25.58 0.28
N ARG A 81 4.71 -26.18 1.43
CA ARG A 81 6.06 -26.70 1.68
C ARG A 81 6.48 -27.80 0.69
N GLN A 82 5.55 -28.68 0.31
CA GLN A 82 5.81 -29.75 -0.67
C GLN A 82 6.03 -29.23 -2.09
N LEU A 83 5.28 -28.21 -2.49
CA LEU A 83 5.29 -27.68 -3.86
C LEU A 83 6.37 -26.61 -4.09
N GLY A 84 6.72 -25.87 -3.04
CA GLY A 84 7.79 -24.88 -3.05
C GLY A 84 7.59 -23.70 -4.01
N ALA A 85 8.69 -22.99 -4.28
CA ALA A 85 8.69 -21.70 -4.99
C ALA A 85 8.16 -21.76 -6.42
N GLU A 86 8.41 -22.86 -7.14
CA GLU A 86 7.94 -23.00 -8.52
C GLU A 86 6.41 -22.96 -8.63
N ALA A 87 5.70 -23.56 -7.67
CA ALA A 87 4.24 -23.51 -7.66
C ALA A 87 3.68 -22.12 -7.34
N ALA A 88 4.34 -21.37 -6.45
CA ALA A 88 3.98 -19.98 -6.21
C ALA A 88 4.24 -19.12 -7.47
N CYS A 89 5.35 -19.32 -8.18
CA CYS A 89 5.61 -18.62 -9.43
C CYS A 89 4.55 -18.91 -10.49
N ARG A 90 4.13 -20.18 -10.63
CA ARG A 90 3.01 -20.53 -11.51
C ARG A 90 1.73 -19.81 -11.09
N THR A 91 1.44 -19.80 -9.80
CA THR A 91 0.25 -19.12 -9.24
C THR A 91 0.23 -17.62 -9.57
N LEU A 92 1.36 -16.90 -9.43
CA LEU A 92 1.43 -15.48 -9.81
C LEU A 92 1.24 -15.29 -11.32
N THR A 93 1.85 -16.14 -12.14
CA THR A 93 1.74 -16.10 -13.60
C THR A 93 0.29 -16.33 -14.06
N GLU A 94 -0.38 -17.35 -13.51
CA GLU A 94 -1.79 -17.65 -13.80
C GLU A 94 -2.72 -16.52 -13.38
N SER A 95 -2.43 -15.85 -12.26
CA SER A 95 -3.15 -14.66 -11.79
C SER A 95 -2.69 -13.36 -12.44
N ARG A 96 -1.83 -13.43 -13.47
CA ARG A 96 -1.40 -12.27 -14.28
C ARG A 96 -0.91 -11.10 -13.44
N VAL A 97 -0.19 -11.40 -12.35
CA VAL A 97 0.48 -10.37 -11.55
C VAL A 97 1.66 -9.87 -12.37
N ALA A 98 1.55 -8.67 -12.92
CA ALA A 98 2.52 -8.13 -13.87
C ALA A 98 3.68 -7.42 -13.16
N ALA A 99 3.35 -6.60 -12.16
CA ALA A 99 4.35 -5.86 -11.39
C ALA A 99 3.92 -5.65 -9.94
N LEU A 100 4.91 -5.51 -9.06
CA LEU A 100 4.77 -5.22 -7.63
C LEU A 100 5.57 -3.96 -7.28
N LEU A 101 4.94 -2.98 -6.65
CA LEU A 101 5.59 -1.80 -6.07
C LEU A 101 5.75 -2.01 -4.56
N VAL A 102 6.96 -2.43 -4.17
CA VAL A 102 7.25 -2.95 -2.84
C VAL A 102 7.82 -1.86 -1.93
N ASP A 103 7.10 -1.54 -0.86
CA ASP A 103 7.57 -0.71 0.24
C ASP A 103 8.57 -1.48 1.10
N THR A 104 9.85 -1.19 0.91
CA THR A 104 10.95 -1.88 1.62
C THR A 104 11.18 -1.36 3.04
N GLY A 105 10.33 -0.45 3.54
CA GLY A 105 10.43 0.08 4.88
C GLY A 105 9.76 -0.77 5.95
N HIS A 106 9.05 -1.83 5.58
CA HIS A 106 8.37 -2.72 6.53
C HIS A 106 8.03 -4.09 5.92
N PRO A 107 8.14 -5.20 6.68
CA PRO A 107 8.79 -5.30 7.99
C PRO A 107 10.33 -5.34 7.87
N PRO A 108 11.09 -5.00 8.93
CA PRO A 108 12.57 -4.96 8.89
C PRO A 108 13.22 -6.33 8.60
N GLU A 109 12.62 -7.41 9.08
CA GLU A 109 13.14 -8.78 8.97
C GLU A 109 12.70 -9.50 7.68
N ALA A 110 12.10 -8.75 6.74
CA ALA A 110 11.58 -9.29 5.50
C ALA A 110 12.69 -9.70 4.51
N MET A 111 12.29 -10.44 3.48
CA MET A 111 13.17 -10.80 2.38
C MET A 111 13.73 -9.55 1.70
N LEU A 112 15.05 -9.55 1.44
CA LEU A 112 15.70 -8.47 0.70
C LEU A 112 15.10 -8.35 -0.71
N LEU A 113 14.87 -7.11 -1.16
CA LEU A 113 14.25 -6.84 -2.47
C LEU A 113 15.00 -7.50 -3.65
N ALA A 114 16.33 -7.54 -3.58
CA ALA A 114 17.16 -8.21 -4.59
C ALA A 114 16.92 -9.73 -4.65
N VAL A 115 16.66 -10.37 -3.51
CA VAL A 115 16.32 -11.80 -3.44
C VAL A 115 14.90 -12.01 -3.95
N MET A 116 13.96 -11.15 -3.56
CA MET A 116 12.57 -11.20 -4.03
C MET A 116 12.47 -11.08 -5.55
N ARG A 117 13.28 -10.22 -6.18
CA ARG A 117 13.41 -10.08 -7.64
C ARG A 117 13.85 -11.35 -8.37
N LEU A 118 14.66 -12.19 -7.71
CA LEU A 118 15.09 -13.48 -8.27
C LEU A 118 14.05 -14.57 -8.02
N ALA A 119 13.23 -14.42 -6.98
CA ALA A 119 12.28 -15.43 -6.52
C ALA A 119 10.91 -15.34 -7.20
N LEU A 120 10.50 -14.18 -7.73
CA LEU A 120 9.18 -13.97 -8.32
C LEU A 120 9.25 -13.75 -9.83
N PRO A 121 8.23 -14.19 -10.59
CA PRO A 121 8.21 -14.09 -12.06
C PRO A 121 7.80 -12.70 -12.59
N CYS A 122 7.38 -11.79 -11.70
CA CYS A 122 6.85 -10.47 -12.05
C CYS A 122 7.91 -9.37 -11.87
N VAL A 123 7.66 -8.21 -12.47
CA VAL A 123 8.55 -7.05 -12.32
C VAL A 123 8.41 -6.46 -10.91
N ILE A 124 9.53 -6.15 -10.25
CA ILE A 124 9.51 -5.62 -8.88
C ILE A 124 10.22 -4.26 -8.81
N HIS A 125 9.44 -3.26 -8.42
CA HIS A 125 9.87 -1.88 -8.21
C HIS A 125 9.98 -1.55 -6.71
N GLU A 126 10.96 -0.73 -6.34
CA GLU A 126 11.14 -0.26 -4.97
C GLU A 126 10.25 0.97 -4.71
N VAL A 127 9.59 1.00 -3.55
CA VAL A 127 9.00 2.20 -2.94
C VAL A 127 9.83 2.53 -1.70
N PHE A 128 10.37 3.75 -1.64
CA PHE A 128 11.33 4.15 -0.62
C PHE A 128 10.64 4.86 0.56
N ARG A 129 10.62 4.22 1.74
CA ARG A 129 9.98 4.78 2.94
C ARG A 129 10.87 5.82 3.62
N ILE A 130 10.32 7.02 3.80
CA ILE A 130 11.09 8.18 4.27
C ILE A 130 11.39 8.10 5.78
N GLU A 131 10.48 7.56 6.58
CA GLU A 131 10.68 7.48 8.04
C GLU A 131 11.79 6.48 8.38
N THR A 132 11.86 5.34 7.71
CA THR A 132 12.95 4.37 7.95
C THR A 132 14.31 4.93 7.53
N CYS A 133 14.36 5.70 6.45
CA CYS A 133 15.55 6.45 6.07
C CYS A 133 15.99 7.39 7.20
N ALA A 134 15.11 8.27 7.68
CA ALA A 134 15.42 9.19 8.78
C ALA A 134 15.88 8.45 10.05
N GLN A 135 15.18 7.36 10.42
CA GLN A 135 15.51 6.54 11.59
C GLN A 135 16.90 5.90 11.47
N SER A 136 17.31 5.47 10.27
CA SER A 136 18.62 4.87 10.03
C SER A 136 19.79 5.86 10.21
N LEU A 137 19.50 7.16 10.15
CA LEU A 137 20.50 8.22 10.35
C LEU A 137 20.67 8.60 11.82
N LEU A 138 19.66 8.37 12.68
CA LEU A 138 19.73 8.74 14.11
C LEU A 138 20.94 8.13 14.85
N PRO A 139 21.29 6.84 14.69
CA PRO A 139 22.45 6.26 15.35
C PRO A 139 23.79 6.90 14.96
N LYS A 140 23.85 7.65 13.85
CA LYS A 140 25.06 8.36 13.41
C LYS A 140 25.37 9.58 14.29
N GLY A 141 24.45 10.04 15.12
CA GLY A 141 24.71 11.12 16.10
C GLY A 141 24.98 12.49 15.49
N LEU A 142 24.45 12.76 14.29
CA LEU A 142 24.68 14.01 13.54
C LEU A 142 24.06 15.22 14.26
N ALA A 143 24.65 16.41 14.07
CA ALA A 143 23.96 17.65 14.41
C ALA A 143 22.72 17.83 13.51
N TYR A 144 21.72 18.59 13.97
CA TYR A 144 20.47 18.76 13.22
C TYR A 144 20.71 19.41 11.85
N GLU A 145 21.61 20.38 11.81
CA GLU A 145 22.03 21.15 10.64
C GLU A 145 22.72 20.27 9.59
N GLU A 146 23.32 19.14 10.00
CA GLU A 146 23.94 18.15 9.12
C GLU A 146 22.96 17.04 8.74
N PHE A 147 22.09 16.66 9.67
CA PHE A 147 21.09 15.60 9.51
C PHE A 147 20.13 15.91 8.36
N LEU A 148 19.56 17.12 8.30
CA LEU A 148 18.57 17.46 7.26
C LEU A 148 19.15 17.42 5.83
N PRO A 149 20.31 18.05 5.54
CA PRO A 149 20.96 17.91 4.24
C PRO A 149 21.27 16.45 3.88
N ILE A 150 21.80 15.66 4.83
CA ILE A 150 22.10 14.24 4.59
C ILE A 150 20.82 13.45 4.29
N PHE A 151 19.76 13.66 5.05
CA PHE A 151 18.46 13.05 4.79
C PHE A 151 17.94 13.39 3.39
N ARG A 152 18.01 14.67 2.97
CA ARG A 152 17.62 15.09 1.62
C ARG A 152 18.44 14.38 0.53
N GLU A 153 19.75 14.25 0.72
CA GLU A 153 20.62 13.52 -0.23
C GLU A 153 20.31 12.02 -0.29
N GLU A 154 19.99 11.39 0.84
CA GLU A 154 19.53 10.00 0.87
C GLU A 154 18.20 9.82 0.12
N LEU A 155 17.26 10.76 0.24
CA LEU A 155 16.03 10.75 -0.56
C LEU A 155 16.33 10.90 -2.06
N ARG A 156 17.20 11.85 -2.45
CA ARG A 156 17.63 12.02 -3.85
C ARG A 156 18.29 10.76 -4.40
N ALA A 157 19.08 10.07 -3.58
CA ALA A 157 19.66 8.77 -3.94
C ALA A 157 18.60 7.66 -4.03
N GLY A 158 17.61 7.66 -3.15
CA GLY A 158 16.43 6.80 -3.20
C GLY A 158 15.67 6.94 -4.51
N ALA A 159 15.36 8.16 -4.94
CA ALA A 159 14.61 8.45 -6.17
C ALA A 159 15.25 7.88 -7.46
N ARG A 160 16.57 7.61 -7.46
CA ARG A 160 17.27 7.00 -8.59
C ARG A 160 16.99 5.50 -8.73
N ARG A 161 16.60 4.82 -7.66
CA ARG A 161 16.36 3.37 -7.62
C ARG A 161 14.90 2.99 -7.30
N SER A 162 14.13 3.90 -6.71
CA SER A 162 12.71 3.71 -6.41
C SER A 162 11.81 4.40 -7.42
N VAL A 163 10.58 3.90 -7.57
CA VAL A 163 9.55 4.51 -8.43
C VAL A 163 8.65 5.48 -7.67
N ALA A 164 8.66 5.43 -6.34
CA ALA A 164 7.92 6.31 -5.45
C ALA A 164 8.60 6.44 -4.08
N PHE A 165 8.15 7.42 -3.31
CA PHE A 165 8.37 7.49 -1.87
C PHE A 165 7.13 7.05 -1.10
N LYS A 166 7.31 6.62 0.15
CA LYS A 166 6.24 6.33 1.10
C LYS A 166 6.43 7.12 2.37
N SER A 167 5.35 7.70 2.88
CA SER A 167 5.24 8.18 4.26
C SER A 167 4.21 7.35 5.04
N VAL A 168 4.58 7.02 6.28
CA VAL A 168 3.70 6.43 7.30
C VAL A 168 3.37 7.42 8.41
N ILE A 169 3.39 8.73 8.13
CA ILE A 169 3.15 9.77 9.14
C ILE A 169 1.80 9.62 9.86
N ALA A 170 0.79 9.05 9.22
CA ALA A 170 -0.49 8.72 9.84
C ALA A 170 -0.35 7.80 11.07
N TYR A 171 0.56 6.81 11.03
CA TYR A 171 0.90 5.92 12.16
C TYR A 171 1.74 6.59 13.25
N ARG A 172 2.21 7.83 13.03
CA ARG A 172 3.17 8.50 13.92
C ARG A 172 2.54 9.71 14.58
N SER A 173 2.21 10.72 13.80
CA SER A 173 1.78 12.04 14.29
C SER A 173 0.57 12.61 13.56
N GLY A 174 -0.07 11.80 12.71
CA GLY A 174 -1.27 12.19 11.97
C GLY A 174 -0.99 12.96 10.67
N LEU A 175 -2.03 13.05 9.83
CA LEU A 175 -1.99 13.66 8.50
C LEU A 175 -2.10 15.19 8.51
N ALA A 176 -2.37 15.81 9.66
CA ALA A 176 -2.44 17.27 9.81
C ALA A 176 -1.03 17.90 9.79
N ILE A 177 -0.36 17.81 8.65
CA ILE A 177 1.00 18.33 8.43
C ILE A 177 0.96 19.86 8.45
N ARG A 178 1.88 20.47 9.18
CA ARG A 178 2.04 21.92 9.22
C ARG A 178 3.51 22.33 9.18
N ALA A 179 3.77 23.55 8.77
CA ALA A 179 5.10 24.14 8.86
C ALA A 179 5.45 24.43 10.33
N TRP A 180 6.71 24.14 10.70
CA TRP A 180 7.28 24.40 12.03
C TRP A 180 8.49 25.31 11.91
N THR A 181 8.83 26.01 12.98
CA THR A 181 10.07 26.79 13.00
C THR A 181 11.30 25.86 13.04
N PRO A 182 12.46 26.26 12.48
CA PRO A 182 13.69 25.47 12.56
C PRO A 182 14.04 25.06 14.00
N ASP A 183 13.83 25.97 14.97
CA ASP A 183 14.10 25.71 16.38
C ASP A 183 13.18 24.64 16.98
N GLU A 184 11.91 24.60 16.60
CA GLU A 184 10.97 23.56 17.07
C GLU A 184 11.33 22.18 16.53
N ALA A 185 11.65 22.12 15.23
CA ALA A 185 12.07 20.88 14.59
C ALA A 185 13.43 20.39 15.12
N ALA A 186 14.38 21.30 15.34
CA ALA A 186 15.67 21.00 15.98
C ALA A 186 15.48 20.46 17.40
N ARG A 187 14.64 21.08 18.23
CA ARG A 187 14.34 20.57 19.59
C ARG A 187 13.72 19.17 19.56
N ALA A 188 12.78 18.92 18.65
CA ALA A 188 12.20 17.60 18.46
C ALA A 188 13.26 16.57 18.03
N TYR A 189 14.15 16.93 17.11
CA TYR A 189 15.28 16.09 16.72
C TYR A 189 16.21 15.76 17.89
N GLN A 190 16.57 16.75 18.71
CA GLN A 190 17.41 16.50 19.89
C GLN A 190 16.75 15.53 20.88
N GLY A 191 15.42 15.61 21.06
CA GLY A 191 14.68 14.64 21.87
C GLY A 191 14.73 13.22 21.32
N ALA A 192 14.53 13.07 20.00
CA ALA A 192 14.64 11.77 19.33
C ALA A 192 16.07 11.19 19.42
N LEU A 193 17.07 12.03 19.18
CA LEU A 193 18.48 11.64 19.22
C LEU A 193 18.91 11.22 20.63
N ALA A 194 18.54 12.00 21.66
CA ALA A 194 18.83 11.67 23.05
C ALA A 194 18.18 10.33 23.46
N ARG A 195 16.94 10.05 23.01
CA ARG A 195 16.30 8.75 23.24
C ARG A 195 17.11 7.60 22.64
N VAL A 196 17.57 7.72 21.40
CA VAL A 196 18.36 6.68 20.72
C VAL A 196 19.72 6.51 21.40
N GLN A 197 20.41 7.59 21.76
CA GLN A 197 21.69 7.55 22.47
C GLN A 197 21.58 6.90 23.85
N ALA A 198 20.42 7.02 24.51
CA ALA A 198 20.12 6.33 25.76
C ALA A 198 19.75 4.84 25.57
N GLY A 199 19.89 4.28 24.36
CA GLY A 199 19.53 2.89 24.03
C GLY A 199 18.04 2.67 23.80
N GLY A 200 17.25 3.74 23.67
CA GLY A 200 15.83 3.68 23.37
C GLY A 200 15.51 3.42 21.89
N SER A 201 14.23 3.27 21.58
CA SER A 201 13.75 3.02 20.22
C SER A 201 14.04 4.19 19.27
N ALA A 202 14.51 3.85 18.06
CA ALA A 202 14.65 4.79 16.96
C ALA A 202 13.32 5.19 16.31
N ARG A 203 12.17 4.64 16.74
CA ARG A 203 10.86 5.03 16.21
C ARG A 203 10.65 6.54 16.42
N LEU A 204 10.50 7.27 15.32
CA LEU A 204 10.16 8.70 15.32
C LEU A 204 8.67 8.90 15.63
N THR A 205 8.36 9.78 16.57
CA THR A 205 6.99 10.17 16.96
C THR A 205 6.84 11.69 17.16
N GLU A 206 7.93 12.43 17.01
CA GLU A 206 7.99 13.87 17.23
C GLU A 206 7.39 14.63 16.05
N LYS A 207 6.16 15.11 16.20
CA LYS A 207 5.42 15.79 15.13
C LYS A 207 6.19 16.92 14.42
N PRO A 208 6.88 17.86 15.12
CA PRO A 208 7.62 18.92 14.43
C PRO A 208 8.71 18.37 13.49
N LEU A 209 9.41 17.32 13.92
CA LEU A 209 10.41 16.66 13.09
C LEU A 209 9.75 15.89 11.94
N LEU A 210 8.72 15.09 12.21
CA LEU A 210 8.03 14.29 11.19
C LEU A 210 7.40 15.14 10.09
N ASP A 211 6.68 16.21 10.46
CA ASP A 211 6.11 17.14 9.49
C ASP A 211 7.23 17.76 8.63
N THR A 212 8.35 18.20 9.25
CA THR A 212 9.52 18.74 8.53
C THR A 212 10.13 17.72 7.56
N LEU A 213 10.24 16.44 7.96
CA LEU A 213 10.76 15.37 7.10
C LEU A 213 9.84 15.13 5.89
N VAL A 214 8.51 15.22 6.07
CA VAL A 214 7.56 15.13 4.96
C VAL A 214 7.69 16.34 4.03
N GLU A 215 7.86 17.56 4.55
CA GLU A 215 8.12 18.74 3.69
C GLU A 215 9.40 18.57 2.85
N VAL A 216 10.48 18.03 3.44
CA VAL A 216 11.71 17.70 2.69
C VAL A 216 11.45 16.62 1.64
N ALA A 217 10.65 15.61 1.95
CA ALA A 217 10.29 14.58 0.98
C ALA A 217 9.45 15.15 -0.18
N LEU A 218 8.48 16.02 0.09
CA LEU A 218 7.67 16.70 -0.92
C LEU A 218 8.54 17.58 -1.85
N ASP A 219 9.52 18.28 -1.29
CA ASP A 219 10.52 19.01 -2.08
C ASP A 219 11.32 18.09 -3.02
N VAL A 220 11.78 16.94 -2.53
CA VAL A 220 12.52 15.96 -3.35
C VAL A 220 11.60 15.32 -4.40
N CYS A 221 10.33 15.05 -4.07
CA CYS A 221 9.34 14.58 -5.03
C CYS A 221 9.15 15.59 -6.16
N ARG A 222 9.08 16.89 -5.85
CA ARG A 222 9.03 17.96 -6.85
C ARG A 222 10.27 17.99 -7.73
N GLU A 223 11.47 17.84 -7.16
CA GLU A 223 12.74 17.87 -7.90
C GLU A 223 12.92 16.66 -8.82
N THR A 224 12.50 15.48 -8.36
CA THR A 224 12.77 14.20 -9.03
C THR A 224 11.60 13.71 -9.89
N GLY A 225 10.43 14.33 -9.71
CA GLY A 225 9.17 13.88 -10.27
C GLY A 225 8.59 12.63 -9.60
N ARG A 226 9.23 12.03 -8.59
CA ARG A 226 8.67 10.82 -7.95
C ARG A 226 7.38 11.13 -7.17
N PRO A 227 6.34 10.30 -7.26
CA PRO A 227 5.15 10.44 -6.43
C PRO A 227 5.44 10.08 -4.96
N LEU A 228 4.61 10.63 -4.07
CA LEU A 228 4.59 10.31 -2.64
C LEU A 228 3.32 9.54 -2.29
N GLN A 229 3.48 8.29 -1.88
CA GLN A 229 2.43 7.49 -1.26
C GLN A 229 2.33 7.86 0.22
N ILE A 230 1.12 8.07 0.72
CA ILE A 230 0.87 8.40 2.13
C ILE A 230 -0.17 7.40 2.65
N HIS A 231 0.17 6.70 3.74
CA HIS A 231 -0.79 5.85 4.43
C HIS A 231 -1.99 6.69 4.92
N THR A 232 -3.22 6.28 4.62
CA THR A 232 -4.44 6.95 5.08
C THR A 232 -5.49 5.96 5.53
N GLY A 233 -6.29 6.32 6.53
CA GLY A 233 -7.38 5.47 7.03
C GLY A 233 -6.90 4.19 7.71
N PHE A 234 -7.22 3.05 7.09
CA PHE A 234 -7.23 1.74 7.73
C PHE A 234 -5.82 1.27 8.11
N GLY A 235 -5.65 0.86 9.37
CA GLY A 235 -4.41 0.33 9.90
C GLY A 235 -4.59 -0.42 11.22
N ASP A 236 -3.48 -0.79 11.84
CA ASP A 236 -3.43 -1.47 13.13
C ASP A 236 -3.77 -0.53 14.32
N PRO A 237 -3.90 -1.05 15.56
CA PRO A 237 -4.20 -0.23 16.74
C PRO A 237 -3.15 0.83 17.14
N ASP A 238 -1.98 0.89 16.51
CA ASP A 238 -1.03 1.98 16.72
C ASP A 238 -1.46 3.26 15.98
N ILE A 239 -2.37 3.16 14.99
CA ILE A 239 -2.88 4.32 14.28
C ILE A 239 -3.97 5.05 15.09
N ASP A 240 -3.86 6.38 15.19
CA ASP A 240 -5.00 7.21 15.56
C ASP A 240 -5.83 7.46 14.29
N LEU A 241 -6.90 6.67 14.12
CA LEU A 241 -7.76 6.74 12.94
C LEU A 241 -8.33 8.15 12.72
N LEU A 242 -8.62 8.91 13.80
CA LEU A 242 -9.12 10.28 13.69
C LEU A 242 -8.12 11.21 12.99
N GLN A 243 -6.82 10.95 13.17
CA GLN A 243 -5.73 11.70 12.56
C GLN A 243 -5.29 11.12 11.20
N ALA A 244 -5.91 10.02 10.75
CA ALA A 244 -5.66 9.36 9.48
C ALA A 244 -6.67 9.73 8.37
N ASN A 245 -7.53 10.73 8.61
CA ASN A 245 -8.44 11.26 7.59
C ASN A 245 -7.66 12.06 6.53
N PRO A 246 -7.76 11.71 5.23
CA PRO A 246 -7.01 12.36 4.15
C PRO A 246 -7.34 13.86 3.99
N LEU A 247 -8.51 14.36 4.42
CA LEU A 247 -8.82 15.81 4.36
C LEU A 247 -7.82 16.67 5.12
N LEU A 248 -7.13 16.10 6.11
CA LEU A 248 -6.08 16.79 6.86
C LEU A 248 -4.86 17.14 5.99
N LEU A 249 -4.71 16.52 4.80
CA LEU A 249 -3.69 16.85 3.80
C LEU A 249 -4.04 18.10 2.97
N ARG A 250 -5.22 18.70 3.14
CA ARG A 250 -5.63 19.90 2.39
C ARG A 250 -4.57 21.03 2.42
N PRO A 251 -3.95 21.39 3.55
CA PRO A 251 -2.90 22.41 3.56
C PRO A 251 -1.70 22.06 2.66
N VAL A 252 -1.34 20.78 2.55
CA VAL A 252 -0.28 20.31 1.64
C VAL A 252 -0.72 20.43 0.18
N LEU A 253 -1.97 20.10 -0.13
CA LEU A 253 -2.52 20.19 -1.49
C LEU A 253 -2.74 21.63 -1.96
N GLU A 254 -2.98 22.56 -1.04
CA GLU A 254 -3.15 23.99 -1.32
C GLU A 254 -1.83 24.78 -1.26
N ASP A 255 -0.72 24.16 -0.84
CA ASP A 255 0.60 24.80 -0.86
C ASP A 255 1.15 24.88 -2.30
N PRO A 256 1.41 26.07 -2.85
CA PRO A 256 1.87 26.24 -4.22
C PRO A 256 3.25 25.62 -4.48
N ARG A 257 4.06 25.37 -3.43
CA ARG A 257 5.35 24.68 -3.57
C ARG A 257 5.18 23.28 -4.14
N TRP A 258 4.06 22.61 -3.86
CA TRP A 258 3.84 21.20 -4.19
C TRP A 258 2.64 20.95 -5.09
N ALA A 259 2.14 21.98 -5.77
CA ALA A 259 0.97 21.88 -6.67
C ALA A 259 1.08 20.81 -7.77
N HIS A 260 2.31 20.40 -8.12
CA HIS A 260 2.59 19.35 -9.13
C HIS A 260 3.13 18.05 -8.54
N VAL A 261 3.27 17.95 -7.20
CA VAL A 261 3.70 16.72 -6.55
C VAL A 261 2.53 15.76 -6.52
N ARG A 262 2.70 14.61 -7.17
CA ARG A 262 1.70 13.53 -7.18
C ARG A 262 1.64 12.87 -5.82
N ILE A 263 0.49 12.94 -5.17
CA ILE A 263 0.22 12.34 -3.85
C ILE A 263 -0.76 11.20 -4.04
N VAL A 264 -0.44 10.03 -3.47
CA VAL A 264 -1.31 8.84 -3.50
C VAL A 264 -1.76 8.53 -2.08
N ALA A 265 -3.06 8.65 -1.82
CA ALA A 265 -3.67 8.24 -0.56
C ALA A 265 -3.91 6.73 -0.58
N LEU A 266 -3.20 6.04 0.31
CA LEU A 266 -3.26 4.59 0.39
C LEU A 266 -4.49 4.07 1.13
N HIS A 267 -4.80 2.81 0.82
CA HIS A 267 -5.71 1.96 1.58
C HIS A 267 -7.21 2.25 1.35
N MET A 268 -7.56 2.74 0.16
CA MET A 268 -8.88 3.33 -0.15
C MET A 268 -9.24 4.50 0.79
N ALA A 269 -8.27 4.97 1.58
CA ALA A 269 -8.47 5.77 2.77
C ALA A 269 -9.54 5.24 3.74
N TYR A 270 -9.88 3.95 3.73
CA TYR A 270 -11.03 3.43 4.48
C TYR A 270 -10.95 3.76 5.99
N PRO A 271 -12.01 4.26 6.64
CA PRO A 271 -13.38 4.43 6.16
C PRO A 271 -13.66 5.77 5.44
N TYR A 272 -12.64 6.60 5.23
CA TYR A 272 -12.70 7.93 4.62
C TYR A 272 -12.66 7.92 3.07
N PHE A 273 -13.17 6.86 2.45
CA PHE A 273 -13.12 6.70 0.99
C PHE A 273 -13.93 7.78 0.26
N ARG A 274 -14.97 8.34 0.91
CA ARG A 274 -15.78 9.45 0.39
C ARG A 274 -14.96 10.74 0.31
N GLU A 275 -14.25 11.05 1.38
CA GLU A 275 -13.31 12.16 1.44
C GLU A 275 -12.22 12.01 0.39
N ALA A 276 -11.63 10.82 0.28
CA ALA A 276 -10.60 10.54 -0.72
C ALA A 276 -11.13 10.68 -2.16
N ALA A 277 -12.36 10.21 -2.44
CA ALA A 277 -12.99 10.37 -3.75
C ALA A 277 -13.26 11.85 -4.09
N PHE A 278 -13.79 12.61 -3.14
CA PHE A 278 -13.94 14.06 -3.28
C PHE A 278 -12.60 14.73 -3.56
N MET A 279 -11.55 14.35 -2.83
CA MET A 279 -10.22 14.92 -3.02
C MET A 279 -9.63 14.57 -4.39
N ALA A 280 -9.82 13.33 -4.87
CA ALA A 280 -9.42 12.93 -6.20
C ALA A 280 -10.16 13.70 -7.30
N ALA A 281 -11.41 14.08 -7.08
CA ALA A 281 -12.18 14.92 -8.00
C ALA A 281 -11.72 16.39 -8.00
N ALA A 282 -11.29 16.91 -6.84
CA ALA A 282 -11.03 18.34 -6.65
C ALA A 282 -9.57 18.78 -6.91
N TRP A 283 -8.57 17.95 -6.59
CA TRP A 283 -7.15 18.32 -6.72
C TRP A 283 -6.44 17.50 -7.79
N PRO A 284 -5.85 18.10 -8.85
CA PRO A 284 -5.27 17.37 -9.97
C PRO A 284 -4.16 16.40 -9.57
N GLN A 285 -3.42 16.71 -8.50
CA GLN A 285 -2.27 15.96 -8.04
C GLN A 285 -2.59 14.82 -7.03
N PHE A 286 -3.85 14.65 -6.62
CA PHE A 286 -4.25 13.67 -5.59
C PHE A 286 -4.87 12.40 -6.18
N TYR A 287 -4.30 11.24 -5.88
CA TYR A 287 -4.71 9.92 -6.36
C TYR A 287 -5.11 9.02 -5.19
N VAL A 288 -5.87 7.97 -5.46
CA VAL A 288 -6.29 7.01 -4.44
C VAL A 288 -5.99 5.60 -4.93
N ASP A 289 -5.28 4.80 -4.15
CA ASP A 289 -5.24 3.36 -4.39
C ASP A 289 -6.25 2.61 -3.52
N LEU A 290 -6.55 1.40 -3.97
CA LEU A 290 -7.56 0.53 -3.39
C LEU A 290 -6.97 -0.52 -2.45
N SER A 291 -5.68 -0.42 -2.10
CA SER A 291 -4.95 -1.42 -1.32
C SER A 291 -5.55 -1.64 0.08
N LEU A 292 -5.15 -2.69 0.80
CA LEU A 292 -5.60 -3.08 2.14
C LEU A 292 -7.11 -3.29 2.31
N ALA A 293 -7.91 -2.23 2.18
CA ALA A 293 -9.35 -2.24 2.23
C ALA A 293 -9.97 -3.21 1.22
N LEU A 294 -9.49 -3.26 -0.03
CA LEU A 294 -10.06 -4.17 -1.03
C LEU A 294 -10.02 -5.64 -0.60
N PRO A 295 -8.85 -6.25 -0.29
CA PRO A 295 -8.83 -7.64 0.14
C PRO A 295 -9.57 -7.88 1.47
N PHE A 296 -9.50 -6.94 2.41
CA PHE A 296 -10.12 -7.10 3.74
C PHE A 296 -11.65 -6.99 3.72
N LEU A 297 -12.20 -6.03 2.96
CA LEU A 297 -13.65 -5.86 2.81
C LEU A 297 -14.25 -6.95 1.91
N GLY A 298 -13.47 -7.49 0.97
CA GLY A 298 -13.93 -8.50 0.01
C GLY A 298 -15.15 -7.98 -0.78
N PRO A 299 -16.28 -8.72 -0.83
CA PRO A 299 -17.50 -8.25 -1.48
C PRO A 299 -18.03 -6.91 -0.93
N GLY A 300 -17.71 -6.56 0.32
CA GLY A 300 -18.07 -5.28 0.93
C GLY A 300 -17.37 -4.07 0.31
N ALA A 301 -16.33 -4.27 -0.52
CA ALA A 301 -15.68 -3.19 -1.27
C ALA A 301 -16.50 -2.73 -2.50
N VAL A 302 -17.49 -3.51 -2.97
CA VAL A 302 -18.28 -3.16 -4.16
C VAL A 302 -19.05 -1.84 -3.97
N PRO A 303 -19.83 -1.60 -2.89
CA PRO A 303 -20.54 -0.34 -2.74
C PRO A 303 -19.62 0.89 -2.62
N PRO A 304 -18.54 0.90 -1.81
CA PRO A 304 -17.57 1.98 -1.81
C PRO A 304 -16.98 2.25 -3.20
N LEU A 305 -16.61 1.22 -3.96
CA LEU A 305 -16.07 1.38 -5.30
C LEU A 305 -17.07 2.01 -6.27
N VAL A 306 -18.34 1.61 -6.22
CA VAL A 306 -19.39 2.24 -7.03
C VAL A 306 -19.51 3.74 -6.70
N GLU A 307 -19.48 4.10 -5.41
CA GLU A 307 -19.53 5.50 -4.98
C GLU A 307 -18.29 6.28 -5.44
N MET A 308 -17.09 5.71 -5.31
CA MET A 308 -15.84 6.32 -5.77
C MET A 308 -15.83 6.51 -7.28
N LEU A 309 -16.23 5.51 -8.07
CA LEU A 309 -16.29 5.57 -9.53
C LEU A 309 -17.29 6.62 -10.04
N TRP A 310 -18.28 6.97 -9.23
CA TRP A 310 -19.26 8.00 -9.56
C TRP A 310 -18.76 9.43 -9.31
N LEU A 311 -17.80 9.61 -8.40
CA LEU A 311 -17.29 10.92 -8.00
C LEU A 311 -15.87 11.19 -8.51
N ALA A 312 -14.95 10.26 -8.28
CA ALA A 312 -13.54 10.40 -8.64
C ALA A 312 -13.30 10.01 -10.11
N PRO A 313 -12.43 10.73 -10.83
CA PRO A 313 -11.99 10.28 -12.15
C PRO A 313 -11.35 8.89 -12.08
N SER A 314 -11.79 7.95 -12.91
CA SER A 314 -11.23 6.60 -12.97
C SER A 314 -9.73 6.60 -13.23
N SER A 315 -9.22 7.60 -13.94
CA SER A 315 -7.79 7.82 -14.22
C SER A 315 -6.95 8.15 -12.98
N LYS A 316 -7.57 8.29 -11.81
CA LYS A 316 -6.92 8.63 -10.54
C LYS A 316 -7.11 7.57 -9.45
N LEU A 317 -7.73 6.44 -9.82
CA LEU A 317 -7.87 5.26 -8.99
C LEU A 317 -6.83 4.22 -9.39
N LEU A 318 -6.21 3.57 -8.41
CA LEU A 318 -5.10 2.63 -8.61
C LEU A 318 -5.39 1.31 -7.92
N TYR A 319 -5.12 0.19 -8.59
CA TYR A 319 -5.06 -1.09 -7.89
C TYR A 319 -3.80 -1.20 -7.02
N GLY A 320 -3.97 -1.78 -5.84
CA GLY A 320 -2.88 -2.20 -4.96
C GLY A 320 -3.42 -3.25 -3.98
N SER A 321 -2.54 -4.02 -3.34
CA SER A 321 -2.94 -5.06 -2.39
C SER A 321 -2.69 -4.69 -0.94
N ASP A 322 -1.59 -3.99 -0.65
CA ASP A 322 -0.99 -3.81 0.68
C ASP A 322 -0.61 -5.13 1.38
N LEU A 323 -0.57 -6.23 0.64
CA LEU A 323 -0.24 -7.53 1.19
C LEU A 323 1.28 -7.74 1.19
N GLY A 324 1.74 -8.71 1.96
CA GLY A 324 3.12 -9.14 1.99
C GLY A 324 3.24 -10.56 2.51
N GLY A 325 4.46 -10.96 2.82
CA GLY A 325 4.71 -12.22 3.49
C GLY A 325 4.73 -13.45 2.59
N LEU A 326 3.65 -13.70 1.83
CA LEU A 326 3.54 -14.88 0.95
C LEU A 326 3.23 -14.52 -0.50
N PRO A 327 3.87 -15.20 -1.47
CA PRO A 327 3.65 -14.91 -2.88
C PRO A 327 2.21 -15.17 -3.34
N GLU A 328 1.56 -16.22 -2.83
CA GLU A 328 0.20 -16.58 -3.22
C GLU A 328 -0.85 -15.53 -2.83
N LEU A 329 -0.56 -14.68 -1.83
CA LEU A 329 -1.47 -13.61 -1.42
C LEU A 329 -1.59 -12.50 -2.47
N PHE A 330 -0.50 -12.20 -3.20
CA PHE A 330 -0.57 -11.26 -4.33
C PHE A 330 -1.48 -11.78 -5.44
N ALA A 331 -1.39 -13.08 -5.75
CA ALA A 331 -2.22 -13.72 -6.75
C ALA A 331 -3.71 -13.69 -6.37
N LEU A 332 -4.04 -14.04 -5.11
CA LEU A 332 -5.41 -13.95 -4.60
C LEU A 332 -5.94 -12.53 -4.66
N SER A 333 -5.16 -11.55 -4.21
CA SER A 333 -5.58 -10.15 -4.23
C SER A 333 -5.83 -9.66 -5.66
N ALA A 334 -5.01 -10.08 -6.64
CA ALA A 334 -5.21 -9.71 -8.04
C ALA A 334 -6.50 -10.32 -8.60
N ASP A 335 -6.77 -11.59 -8.33
CA ASP A 335 -8.02 -12.24 -8.76
C ASP A 335 -9.24 -11.58 -8.13
N TRP A 336 -9.18 -11.30 -6.83
CA TRP A 336 -10.27 -10.70 -6.11
C TRP A 336 -10.48 -9.25 -6.51
N GLY A 337 -9.39 -8.49 -6.73
CA GLY A 337 -9.39 -7.12 -7.25
C GLY A 337 -10.13 -7.03 -8.58
N ARG A 338 -9.78 -7.89 -9.54
CA ARG A 338 -10.49 -7.98 -10.82
C ARG A 338 -11.96 -8.34 -10.65
N ALA A 339 -12.28 -9.34 -9.84
CA ALA A 339 -13.66 -9.79 -9.65
C ALA A 339 -14.53 -8.71 -9.00
N ILE A 340 -14.03 -8.06 -7.94
CA ILE A 340 -14.74 -7.00 -7.20
C ILE A 340 -14.90 -5.75 -8.08
N LEU A 341 -13.86 -5.35 -8.80
CA LEU A 341 -13.94 -4.21 -9.72
C LEU A 341 -14.88 -4.50 -10.88
N GLY A 342 -14.83 -5.71 -11.45
CA GLY A 342 -15.74 -6.17 -12.50
C GLY A 342 -17.20 -6.17 -12.05
N GLU A 343 -17.47 -6.55 -10.79
CA GLU A 343 -18.81 -6.48 -10.19
C GLU A 343 -19.29 -5.03 -10.02
N ALA A 344 -18.44 -4.14 -9.49
CA ALA A 344 -18.77 -2.72 -9.36
C ALA A 344 -19.11 -2.07 -10.71
N LEU A 345 -18.27 -2.30 -11.72
CA LEU A 345 -18.48 -1.81 -13.09
C LEU A 345 -19.71 -2.45 -13.75
N GLY A 346 -19.92 -3.75 -13.54
CA GLY A 346 -21.10 -4.48 -14.02
C GLY A 346 -22.39 -3.86 -13.49
N SER A 347 -22.39 -3.43 -12.22
CA SER A 347 -23.53 -2.74 -11.62
C SER A 347 -23.86 -1.40 -12.31
N LEU A 348 -22.85 -0.69 -12.82
CA LEU A 348 -23.02 0.56 -13.57
C LEU A 348 -23.53 0.27 -15.00
N VAL A 349 -23.02 -0.80 -15.63
CA VAL A 349 -23.48 -1.27 -16.94
C VAL A 349 -24.94 -1.69 -16.90
N GLU A 350 -25.35 -2.44 -15.87
CA GLU A 350 -26.75 -2.88 -15.69
C GLU A 350 -27.72 -1.73 -15.52
N ARG A 351 -27.28 -0.63 -14.91
CA ARG A 351 -28.05 0.61 -14.75
C ARG A 351 -28.08 1.46 -16.02
N GLY A 352 -27.27 1.13 -17.02
CA GLY A 352 -27.14 1.90 -18.25
C GLY A 352 -26.33 3.19 -18.09
N GLU A 353 -25.55 3.31 -17.01
CA GLU A 353 -24.71 4.49 -16.74
C GLU A 353 -23.44 4.50 -17.60
N ILE A 354 -22.94 3.30 -17.95
CA ILE A 354 -21.80 3.08 -18.85
C ILE A 354 -22.05 1.87 -19.75
N THR A 355 -21.35 1.78 -20.87
CA THR A 355 -21.29 0.60 -21.73
C THR A 355 -20.35 -0.47 -21.16
N ALA A 356 -20.49 -1.71 -21.64
CA ALA A 356 -19.58 -2.79 -21.25
C ALA A 356 -18.12 -2.50 -21.68
N ASP A 357 -17.93 -1.86 -22.83
CA ASP A 357 -16.60 -1.49 -23.35
C ASP A 357 -15.96 -0.39 -22.49
N GLU A 358 -16.72 0.64 -22.10
CA GLU A 358 -16.25 1.66 -21.15
C GLU A 358 -15.92 1.04 -19.79
N GLY A 359 -16.75 0.12 -19.30
CA GLY A 359 -16.46 -0.64 -18.08
C GLY A 359 -15.12 -1.38 -18.17
N ARG A 360 -14.88 -2.08 -19.28
CA ARG A 360 -13.61 -2.79 -19.49
C ARG A 360 -12.41 -1.83 -19.59
N GLN A 361 -12.59 -0.67 -20.23
CA GLN A 361 -11.56 0.37 -20.32
C GLN A 361 -11.21 0.93 -18.94
N ILE A 362 -12.21 1.26 -18.12
CA ILE A 362 -12.01 1.71 -16.73
C ILE A 362 -11.29 0.64 -15.91
N GLY A 363 -11.66 -0.63 -16.08
CA GLY A 363 -10.97 -1.76 -15.46
C GLY A 363 -9.47 -1.79 -15.81
N CYS A 364 -9.13 -1.63 -17.09
CA CYS A 364 -7.75 -1.56 -17.58
C CYS A 364 -6.97 -0.37 -16.99
N GLN A 365 -7.62 0.80 -16.92
CA GLN A 365 -7.02 1.99 -16.31
C GLN A 365 -6.58 1.74 -14.87
N ILE A 366 -7.50 1.24 -14.04
CA ILE A 366 -7.28 1.06 -12.61
C ILE A 366 -6.27 -0.06 -12.33
N LEU A 367 -6.34 -1.17 -13.08
CA LEU A 367 -5.47 -2.33 -12.87
C LEU A 367 -4.05 -2.12 -13.41
N VAL A 368 -3.85 -1.26 -14.41
CA VAL A 368 -2.58 -1.20 -15.18
C VAL A 368 -2.17 0.22 -15.55
N GLU A 369 -2.97 0.91 -16.35
CA GLU A 369 -2.51 2.08 -17.11
C GLU A 369 -2.19 3.27 -16.19
N ASN A 370 -3.03 3.50 -15.17
CA ASN A 370 -2.86 4.60 -14.24
C ASN A 370 -1.56 4.43 -13.43
N ALA A 371 -1.28 3.23 -12.91
CA ALA A 371 -0.05 2.96 -12.19
C ALA A 371 1.18 3.08 -13.11
N THR A 372 1.08 2.53 -14.33
CA THR A 372 2.15 2.62 -15.33
C THR A 372 2.53 4.07 -15.64
N ALA A 373 1.53 4.92 -15.89
CA ALA A 373 1.74 6.33 -16.17
C ALA A 373 2.21 7.12 -14.94
N LEU A 374 1.60 6.89 -13.78
CA LEU A 374 1.89 7.63 -12.55
C LEU A 374 3.31 7.38 -12.04
N TYR A 375 3.76 6.13 -12.08
CA TYR A 375 5.06 5.72 -11.56
C TYR A 375 6.17 5.69 -12.63
N GLY A 376 5.82 5.92 -13.91
CA GLY A 376 6.76 5.88 -15.02
C GLY A 376 7.34 4.49 -15.25
N LEU A 377 6.49 3.46 -15.14
CA LEU A 377 6.91 2.08 -15.31
C LEU A 377 7.20 1.82 -16.79
N SER A 378 8.40 1.29 -17.07
CA SER A 378 8.76 0.85 -18.41
C SER A 378 8.22 -0.57 -18.60
N GLY A 379 7.53 -0.80 -19.72
CA GLY A 379 6.97 -2.11 -20.08
C GLY A 379 8.01 -3.18 -20.33
#